data_AF-A0A4Q8QS88-F1
#
_entry.id   AF-A0A4Q8QS88-F1
#
_cell.length_a   1.000
_cell.length_b   1.000
_cell.length_c   1.000
_cell.angle_alpha   90.00
_cell.angle_beta   90.00
_cell.angle_gamma   90.00
#
_symmetry.space_group_name_H-M   'P 1'
#
loop_
_entity.id
_entity.type
_entity.pdbx_description
1 polymer ?
#
loop_
_entity_poly.entity_id
_entity_poly.type
_entity_poly.pdbx_seq_one_letter_code
_entity_poly.pdbx_strand_id
1 'polypeptide(L)'
;MKVALKITGPMLDLVRRDLARPHFFAHERVGFLTAGAAAVPGGLLLLVRGYMPVADDDYEVAPGVGARIGSNAMRKAAQSAYRPASTLLHVHTHGGRGFPGSVV
;
A
#
# COMPACT_ATOMS: atom_id res chain seq x y z
N MET A 1 10.43 -16.72 13.02
CA MET A 1 9.05 -16.66 12.47
C MET A 1 9.12 -16.11 11.05
N LYS A 2 8.73 -16.88 10.03
CA LYS A 2 8.78 -16.44 8.62
C LYS A 2 7.41 -15.91 8.20
N VAL A 3 7.36 -14.72 7.57
CA VAL A 3 6.13 -14.21 6.94
C VAL A 3 6.30 -14.33 5.43
N ALA A 4 5.35 -14.99 4.76
CA ALA A 4 5.31 -15.12 3.32
C ALA A 4 4.08 -14.39 2.78
N LEU A 5 4.25 -13.58 1.73
CA LEU A 5 3.16 -12.92 1.01
C LEU A 5 3.02 -13.57 -0.37
N LYS A 6 1.80 -13.98 -0.74
CA LYS A 6 1.46 -14.42 -2.09
C LYS A 6 0.49 -13.46 -2.73
N ILE A 7 0.79 -13.09 -3.97
CA ILE A 7 0.01 -12.22 -4.82
C ILE A 7 -0.02 -12.84 -6.22
N THR A 8 -1.16 -12.72 -6.92
CA THR A 8 -1.25 -13.20 -8.29
C THR A 8 -0.52 -12.23 -9.23
N GLY A 9 0.02 -12.73 -10.34
CA GLY A 9 0.64 -11.88 -11.37
C GLY A 9 -0.25 -10.71 -11.80
N PRO A 10 -1.51 -10.96 -12.20
CA PRO A 10 -2.43 -9.90 -12.60
C PRO A 10 -2.68 -8.83 -11.51
N MET A 11 -2.78 -9.24 -10.24
CA MET A 11 -2.93 -8.29 -9.14
C MET A 11 -1.66 -7.45 -8.95
N LEU A 12 -0.48 -8.09 -9.02
CA LEU A 12 0.78 -7.37 -8.92
C LEU A 12 0.96 -6.37 -10.07
N ASP A 13 0.55 -6.71 -11.28
CA ASP A 13 0.60 -5.80 -12.44
C ASP A 13 -0.38 -4.63 -12.32
N LEU A 14 -1.54 -4.86 -11.68
CA LEU A 14 -2.48 -3.79 -11.34
C LEU A 14 -1.86 -2.82 -10.32
N VAL A 15 -1.28 -3.36 -9.24
CA VAL A 15 -0.57 -2.58 -8.21
C VAL A 15 0.53 -1.74 -8.85
N ARG A 16 1.40 -2.36 -9.65
CA ARG A 16 2.52 -1.67 -10.31
C ARG A 16 2.06 -0.54 -11.23
N ARG A 17 1.02 -0.77 -12.02
CA ARG A 17 0.48 0.25 -12.95
C ARG A 17 -0.10 1.45 -12.20
N ASP A 18 -0.84 1.21 -11.12
CA ASP A 18 -1.39 2.31 -10.32
C ASP A 18 -0.28 3.06 -9.57
N LEU A 19 0.68 2.36 -8.98
CA LEU A 19 1.77 3.00 -8.24
C LEU A 19 2.73 3.80 -9.15
N ALA A 20 2.79 3.47 -10.44
CA ALA A 20 3.56 4.23 -11.43
C ALA A 20 2.84 5.50 -11.94
N ARG A 21 1.56 5.71 -11.60
CA ARG A 21 0.78 6.85 -12.07
C ARG A 21 1.34 8.15 -11.48
N PRO A 22 1.55 9.21 -12.28
CA PRO A 22 1.98 10.49 -11.73
C PRO A 22 0.93 11.09 -10.78
N HIS A 23 1.39 11.95 -9.87
CA HIS A 23 0.55 12.80 -9.04
C HIS A 23 1.04 14.24 -9.12
N PHE A 24 0.15 15.23 -8.95
CA PHE A 24 0.49 16.63 -9.16
C PHE A 24 1.61 17.14 -8.24
N PHE A 25 1.62 16.70 -6.99
CA PHE A 25 2.60 17.12 -5.98
C PHE A 25 3.27 15.98 -5.22
N ALA A 26 2.77 14.75 -5.34
CA ALA A 26 3.34 13.61 -4.62
C ALA A 26 4.34 12.89 -5.52
N HIS A 27 5.53 12.60 -5.00
CA HIS A 27 6.59 11.91 -5.73
C HIS A 27 6.40 10.39 -5.74
N GLU A 28 5.64 9.88 -4.77
CA GLU A 28 5.29 8.46 -4.64
C GLU A 28 3.78 8.30 -4.66
N ARG A 29 3.34 7.11 -5.08
CA ARG A 29 1.95 6.67 -4.97
C ARG A 29 1.83 5.65 -3.86
N VAL A 30 0.67 5.64 -3.24
CA VAL A 30 0.31 4.75 -2.14
C VAL A 30 -0.94 3.97 -2.53
N GLY A 31 -0.97 2.71 -2.12
CA GLY A 31 -2.17 1.89 -2.11
C GLY A 31 -2.20 0.96 -0.90
N PHE A 32 -3.27 0.19 -0.80
CA PHE A 32 -3.45 -0.81 0.24
C PHE A 32 -3.81 -2.15 -0.37
N LEU A 33 -3.19 -3.22 0.11
CA LEU A 33 -3.60 -4.59 -0.19
C LEU A 33 -4.44 -5.13 0.95
N THR A 34 -5.51 -5.84 0.61
CA THR A 34 -6.21 -6.71 1.56
C THR A 34 -5.72 -8.13 1.41
N ALA A 35 -5.51 -8.83 2.52
CA ALA A 35 -5.02 -10.20 2.52
C ALA A 35 -5.73 -11.06 3.57
N GLY A 36 -5.88 -12.35 3.26
CA GLY A 36 -6.17 -13.35 4.28
C GLY A 36 -4.88 -13.77 4.97
N ALA A 37 -4.94 -13.99 6.29
CA ALA A 37 -3.83 -14.50 7.09
C ALA A 37 -4.09 -15.95 7.49
N ALA A 38 -3.11 -16.82 7.31
CA ALA A 38 -3.16 -18.20 7.74
C ALA A 38 -1.85 -18.59 8.43
N ALA A 39 -1.94 -19.21 9.61
CA ALA A 39 -0.79 -19.81 10.25
C ALA A 39 -0.33 -21.03 9.43
N VAL A 40 0.99 -21.18 9.28
CA VAL A 40 1.64 -22.31 8.63
C VAL A 40 2.78 -22.82 9.52
N PRO A 41 3.27 -24.05 9.36
CA PRO A 41 4.42 -24.52 10.12
C PRO A 41 5.61 -23.53 10.03
N GLY A 42 6.01 -22.97 11.18
CA GLY A 42 7.12 -22.01 11.27
C GLY A 42 6.82 -20.58 10.85
N GLY A 43 5.57 -20.21 10.55
CA GLY A 43 5.28 -18.87 10.04
C GLY A 43 3.83 -18.47 9.78
N LEU A 44 3.70 -17.39 9.02
CA LEU A 44 2.44 -16.79 8.60
C LEU A 44 2.41 -16.66 7.07
N LEU A 45 1.34 -17.12 6.43
CA LEU A 45 1.07 -16.90 5.02
C LEU A 45 0.00 -15.83 4.88
N LEU A 46 0.33 -14.76 4.16
CA LEU A 46 -0.58 -13.72 3.72
C LEU A 46 -0.93 -13.95 2.25
N LEU A 47 -2.20 -14.16 1.95
CA LEU A 47 -2.69 -14.29 0.56
C LEU A 47 -3.47 -13.03 0.18
N VAL A 48 -2.93 -12.26 -0.75
CA VAL A 48 -3.57 -11.03 -1.26
C VAL A 48 -4.90 -11.39 -1.93
N ARG A 49 -5.94 -10.64 -1.58
CA ARG A 49 -7.32 -10.79 -2.08
C ARG A 49 -7.78 -9.56 -2.87
N GLY A 50 -7.21 -8.39 -2.60
CA GLY A 50 -7.61 -7.15 -3.23
C GLY A 50 -6.55 -6.07 -3.14
N TYR A 51 -6.74 -5.03 -3.94
CA TYR A 51 -5.95 -3.82 -3.95
C TYR A 51 -6.89 -2.61 -3.97
N MET A 52 -6.56 -1.60 -3.17
CA MET A 52 -7.27 -0.35 -3.09
C MET A 52 -6.26 0.80 -3.29
N PRO A 53 -6.32 1.51 -4.43
CA PRO A 53 -5.48 2.69 -4.63
C PRO A 53 -5.91 3.81 -3.68
N VAL A 54 -4.96 4.67 -3.29
CA VAL A 54 -5.31 5.95 -2.63
C VAL A 54 -5.75 6.94 -3.71
N ALA A 55 -6.94 7.53 -3.53
CA ALA A 55 -7.47 8.55 -4.42
C ALA A 55 -6.64 9.83 -4.35
N ASP A 56 -6.54 10.54 -5.48
CA ASP A 56 -5.70 11.74 -5.59
C ASP A 56 -6.11 12.82 -4.56
N ASP A 57 -7.41 12.97 -4.30
CA ASP A 57 -7.95 13.91 -3.31
C ASP A 57 -7.65 13.53 -1.85
N ASP A 58 -7.17 12.32 -1.58
CA ASP A 58 -6.76 11.91 -0.23
C ASP A 58 -5.24 12.12 0.02
N TYR A 59 -4.50 12.72 -0.92
CA TYR A 59 -3.12 13.13 -0.69
C TYR A 59 -3.06 14.52 -0.05
N GLU A 60 -2.06 14.75 0.80
CA GLU A 60 -1.79 16.03 1.44
C GLU A 60 -0.47 16.61 0.91
N VAL A 61 -0.43 17.92 0.65
CA VAL A 61 0.80 18.60 0.24
C VAL A 61 1.79 18.60 1.39
N ALA A 62 2.92 17.91 1.22
CA ALA A 62 3.98 17.82 2.22
C ALA A 62 5.36 17.71 1.52
N PRO A 63 6.05 18.85 1.28
CA PRO A 63 7.28 18.88 0.48
C PRO A 63 8.45 18.05 1.02
N GLY A 64 8.40 17.62 2.29
CA GLY A 64 9.48 16.87 2.95
C GLY A 64 9.37 15.34 2.85
N VAL A 65 8.35 14.80 2.17
CA VAL A 65 8.12 13.35 2.08
C VAL A 65 7.71 12.94 0.67
N GLY A 66 7.98 11.68 0.30
CA GLY A 66 7.62 11.14 -1.03
C GLY A 66 6.12 11.16 -1.29
N ALA A 67 5.33 10.82 -0.27
CA ALA A 67 3.87 10.98 -0.26
C ALA A 67 3.38 11.16 1.17
N ARG A 68 2.32 11.95 1.32
CA ARG A 68 1.53 12.01 2.55
C ARG A 68 0.07 11.76 2.20
N ILE A 69 -0.52 10.79 2.88
CA ILE A 69 -1.95 10.48 2.75
C ILE A 69 -2.69 11.02 3.97
N GLY A 70 -3.88 11.57 3.74
CA GLY A 70 -4.73 12.06 4.81
C GLY A 70 -5.50 10.97 5.52
N SER A 71 -6.15 11.34 6.62
CA SER A 71 -6.96 10.43 7.45
C SER A 71 -8.10 9.75 6.68
N ASN A 72 -8.61 10.41 5.62
CA ASN A 72 -9.63 9.85 4.73
C ASN A 72 -9.15 8.58 4.01
N ALA A 73 -7.91 8.56 3.51
CA ALA A 73 -7.32 7.36 2.88
C ALA A 73 -7.27 6.20 3.87
N MET A 74 -6.78 6.44 5.09
CA MET A 74 -6.69 5.42 6.14
C MET A 74 -8.06 4.89 6.54
N ARG A 75 -9.07 5.76 6.66
CA ARG A 75 -10.45 5.33 6.96
C ARG A 75 -11.03 4.45 5.87
N LYS A 76 -10.88 4.84 4.60
CA LYS A 76 -11.33 4.03 3.44
C LYS A 76 -10.65 2.66 3.43
N ALA A 77 -9.36 2.62 3.76
CA ALA A 77 -8.58 1.39 3.82
C ALA A 77 -9.01 0.47 4.98
N ALA A 78 -9.22 1.02 6.17
CA ALA A 78 -9.75 0.27 7.31
C ALA A 78 -11.16 -0.27 7.02
N GLN A 79 -12.01 0.52 6.36
CA GLN A 79 -13.34 0.09 5.95
C GLN A 79 -13.29 -1.08 4.95
N SER A 80 -12.37 -1.07 3.99
CA SER A 80 -12.22 -2.16 3.01
C SER A 80 -11.71 -3.46 3.64
N ALA A 81 -10.96 -3.38 4.75
CA ALA A 81 -10.50 -4.53 5.52
C ALA A 81 -11.48 -5.02 6.58
N TYR A 82 -12.57 -4.28 6.85
CA TYR A 82 -13.52 -4.63 7.92
C TYR A 82 -14.41 -5.81 7.55
N ARG A 83 -14.96 -5.83 6.32
CA ARG A 83 -15.86 -6.90 5.84
C ARG A 83 -15.59 -7.24 4.36
N PRO A 84 -15.08 -8.45 4.05
CA PRO A 84 -14.66 -9.49 4.98
C PRO A 84 -13.43 -9.05 5.80
N ALA A 85 -13.35 -9.50 7.05
CA ALA A 85 -12.20 -9.25 7.91
C ALA A 85 -10.91 -9.67 7.19
N SER A 86 -10.01 -8.70 6.98
CA SER A 86 -8.80 -8.88 6.19
C SER A 86 -7.62 -8.17 6.86
N THR A 87 -6.43 -8.71 6.68
CA THR A 87 -5.19 -7.98 6.92
C THR A 87 -5.09 -6.84 5.92
N LEU A 88 -4.70 -5.66 6.40
CA LEU A 88 -4.43 -4.49 5.57
C LEU A 88 -2.91 -4.28 5.48
N LEU A 89 -2.38 -4.18 4.27
CA LEU A 89 -0.96 -3.94 4.02
C LEU A 89 -0.83 -2.63 3.23
N HIS A 90 -0.08 -1.68 3.77
CA HIS A 90 0.29 -0.45 3.07
C HIS A 90 1.39 -0.75 2.05
N VAL A 91 1.25 -0.28 0.81
CA VAL A 91 2.23 -0.47 -0.27
C VAL A 91 2.46 0.83 -1.02
N HIS A 92 3.70 1.11 -1.36
CA HIS A 92 4.11 2.22 -2.20
C HIS A 92 5.38 1.83 -2.97
N THR A 93 5.69 2.58 -4.02
CA THR A 93 6.98 2.48 -4.71
C THR A 93 7.86 3.66 -4.32
N HIS A 94 9.16 3.42 -4.17
CA HIS A 94 10.13 4.50 -4.08
C HIS A 94 10.45 5.03 -5.48
N GLY A 95 9.98 6.24 -5.78
CA GLY A 95 10.24 6.93 -7.05
C GLY A 95 11.12 8.18 -6.90
N GLY A 96 11.33 8.66 -5.67
CA GLY A 96 12.19 9.80 -5.38
C GLY A 96 13.68 9.47 -5.53
N ARG A 97 14.50 10.46 -5.90
CA ARG A 97 15.95 10.38 -5.70
C ARG A 97 16.23 10.60 -4.22
N GLY A 98 16.94 9.68 -3.56
CA GLY A 98 17.31 9.77 -2.15
C GLY A 98 17.12 8.44 -1.41
N PHE A 99 17.89 8.22 -0.35
CA PHE A 99 17.70 7.07 0.54
C PHE A 99 16.49 7.33 1.46
N PRO A 100 15.54 6.40 1.61
CA PRO A 100 14.50 6.54 2.62
C PRO A 100 15.16 6.52 4.00
N GLY A 101 15.20 7.69 4.67
CA GLY A 101 15.69 7.81 6.05
C GLY A 101 16.62 8.98 6.39
N SER A 102 17.00 9.86 5.46
CA SER A 102 17.79 11.05 5.82
C SER A 102 16.94 12.31 5.85
N VAL A 103 16.38 12.60 7.01
CA VAL A 103 16.18 13.99 7.44
C VAL A 103 17.58 14.59 7.62
N VAL A 104 17.89 15.65 6.89
CA VAL A 104 18.99 16.56 7.22
C VAL A 104 18.37 17.93 7.44
#